data_AF-A0A0Q4I5X1-F1
#
_entry.id   AF-A0A0Q4I5X1-F1
#
_cell.length_a   1.000
_cell.length_b   1.000
_cell.length_c   1.000
_cell.angle_alpha   90.00
_cell.angle_beta   90.00
_cell.angle_gamma   90.00
#
_symmetry.space_group_name_H-M   'P 1'
#
loop_
_entity.id
_entity.type
_entity.pdbx_description
1 polymer ?
#
loop_
_entity_poly.entity_id
_entity_poly.type
_entity_poly.pdbx_seq_one_letter_code
_entity_poly.pdbx_strand_id
1 'polypeptide(L)'
;MAAPGWIDRHGAPATLAEFAAHDRLGFSYQRAAGGWLRASTDPPEHVRVNDGEAIRQLALAGVAPAVLAAFTVQQDLETGRLIRLLPDVQPLRSEAFHAVGVGRSEGLPERVRVVLDLLARHGRVDALRAH
;
A
#
# COMPACT_ATOMS: atom_id res chain seq x y z
N MET A 1 5.31 -4.68 -5.32
CA MET A 1 6.69 -4.14 -5.32
C MET A 1 7.58 -5.12 -4.57
N ALA A 2 8.88 -5.18 -4.87
CA ALA A 2 9.83 -6.04 -4.17
C ALA A 2 11.22 -5.41 -4.13
N ALA A 3 12.07 -5.82 -3.17
CA ALA A 3 13.47 -5.44 -3.15
C ALA A 3 14.26 -6.14 -4.27
N PRO A 4 15.35 -5.53 -4.80
CA PRO A 4 16.21 -6.14 -5.81
C PRO A 4 16.67 -7.54 -5.43
N GLY A 5 17.13 -7.75 -4.19
CA GLY A 5 17.60 -9.05 -3.74
C GLY A 5 16.52 -10.15 -3.73
N TRP A 6 15.24 -9.79 -3.62
CA TRP A 6 14.15 -10.78 -3.79
C TRP A 6 14.00 -11.16 -5.26
N ILE A 7 14.07 -10.17 -6.17
CA ILE A 7 13.98 -10.35 -7.62
C ILE A 7 15.15 -11.20 -8.12
N ASP A 8 16.36 -10.96 -7.63
CA ASP A 8 17.55 -11.73 -8.00
C ASP A 8 17.41 -13.22 -7.65
N ARG A 9 16.67 -13.55 -6.59
CA ARG A 9 16.45 -14.94 -6.14
C ARG A 9 15.28 -15.64 -6.82
N HIS A 10 14.22 -14.92 -7.15
CA HIS A 10 12.94 -15.50 -7.58
C HIS A 10 12.54 -15.16 -9.02
N GLY A 11 13.24 -14.21 -9.66
CA GLY A 11 12.82 -13.58 -10.90
C GLY A 11 11.73 -12.53 -10.69
N ALA A 12 11.62 -11.58 -11.62
CA ALA A 12 10.52 -10.63 -11.65
C ALA A 12 9.32 -11.28 -12.38
N PRO A 13 8.14 -11.41 -11.76
CA PRO A 13 6.96 -11.93 -12.44
C PRO A 13 6.50 -10.96 -13.52
N ALA A 14 6.22 -11.47 -14.71
CA ALA A 14 5.74 -10.73 -15.86
C ALA A 14 4.21 -10.70 -15.93
N THR A 15 3.53 -11.65 -15.27
CA THR A 15 2.06 -11.73 -15.25
C THR A 15 1.47 -11.77 -13.83
N LEU A 16 0.18 -11.44 -13.71
CA LEU A 16 -0.56 -11.60 -12.46
C LEU A 16 -0.63 -13.06 -11.99
N ALA A 17 -0.67 -14.02 -12.93
CA ALA A 17 -0.71 -15.44 -12.62
C ALA A 17 0.62 -15.91 -11.99
N GLU A 18 1.75 -15.49 -12.57
CA GLU A 18 3.08 -15.72 -12.00
C GLU A 18 3.21 -15.06 -10.63
N PHE A 19 2.79 -13.79 -10.52
CA PHE A 19 2.79 -13.08 -9.24
C PHE A 19 1.93 -13.79 -8.18
N ALA A 20 0.82 -14.42 -8.58
CA ALA A 20 -0.03 -15.17 -7.67
C ALA A 20 0.59 -16.48 -7.16
N ALA A 21 1.61 -17.01 -7.84
CA ALA A 21 2.34 -18.21 -7.42
C ALA A 21 3.44 -17.92 -6.38
N HIS A 22 3.76 -16.65 -6.12
CA HIS A 22 4.74 -16.26 -5.11
C HIS A 22 4.07 -15.91 -3.76
N ASP A 23 4.80 -16.15 -2.68
CA ASP A 23 4.45 -15.65 -1.35
C ASP A 23 4.35 -14.12 -1.37
N ARG A 24 3.42 -13.54 -0.62
CA ARG A 24 3.17 -12.10 -0.57
C ARG A 24 3.00 -11.59 0.87
N LEU A 25 3.42 -10.35 1.10
CA LEU A 25 3.11 -9.62 2.32
C LEU A 25 1.77 -8.89 2.16
N GLY A 26 0.83 -9.21 3.04
CA GLY A 26 -0.52 -8.63 3.07
C GLY A 26 -0.80 -7.93 4.39
N PHE A 27 -1.77 -7.01 4.37
CA PHE A 27 -2.32 -6.45 5.60
C PHE A 27 -3.19 -7.51 6.29
N SER A 28 -3.01 -7.67 7.60
CA SER A 28 -3.79 -8.63 8.39
C SER A 28 -5.28 -8.28 8.56
N TYR A 29 -5.70 -7.10 8.08
CA TYR A 29 -7.08 -6.61 8.14
C TYR A 29 -7.64 -6.37 6.74
N GLN A 30 -8.81 -6.94 6.46
CA GLN A 30 -9.67 -6.45 5.39
C GLN A 30 -10.02 -5.00 5.72
N ARG A 31 -9.52 -4.03 4.95
CA ARG A 31 -10.02 -2.66 5.01
C ARG A 31 -11.52 -2.73 4.73
N ALA A 32 -12.31 -2.19 5.66
CA ALA A 32 -13.76 -2.33 5.72
C ALA A 32 -14.44 -1.88 4.42
N ALA A 33 -14.62 -2.81 3.49
CA ALA A 33 -15.43 -2.64 2.29
C ALA A 33 -16.04 -3.99 1.88
N GLY A 34 -16.91 -4.51 2.74
CA GLY A 34 -17.99 -5.42 2.36
C GLY A 34 -17.80 -6.91 2.70
N GLY A 35 -18.63 -7.38 3.64
CA GLY A 35 -19.07 -8.78 3.72
C GLY A 35 -18.44 -9.59 4.86
N TRP A 36 -19.25 -9.93 5.86
CA TRP A 36 -18.96 -11.06 6.75
C TRP A 36 -18.91 -12.34 5.92
N LEU A 37 -17.75 -13.02 5.94
CA LEU A 37 -17.44 -14.31 5.29
C LEU A 37 -17.56 -14.36 3.75
N ARG A 38 -16.43 -14.60 3.07
CA ARG A 38 -16.39 -15.31 1.78
C ARG A 38 -15.19 -16.25 1.71
N ALA A 39 -15.41 -17.37 1.04
CA ALA A 39 -14.59 -18.57 1.06
C ALA A 39 -13.09 -18.34 0.80
N SER A 40 -12.28 -18.98 1.63
CA SER A 40 -10.83 -19.17 1.52
C SER A 40 -10.41 -19.51 0.09
N THR A 41 -10.01 -18.48 -0.65
CA THR A 41 -9.23 -18.56 -1.90
C THR A 41 -8.03 -17.64 -1.86
N ASP A 42 -7.75 -17.01 -0.71
CA ASP A 42 -6.53 -16.24 -0.54
C ASP A 42 -5.34 -17.21 -0.48
N PRO A 43 -4.28 -16.98 -1.27
CA PRO A 43 -3.04 -17.75 -1.15
C PRO A 43 -2.49 -17.61 0.28
N PRO A 44 -1.70 -18.59 0.77
CA PRO A 44 -1.22 -18.59 2.14
C PRO A 44 -0.39 -17.32 2.43
N GLU A 45 -0.98 -16.37 3.16
CA GLU A 45 -0.24 -15.20 3.64
C GLU A 45 0.59 -15.61 4.86
N HIS A 46 1.89 -15.83 4.64
CA HIS A 46 2.80 -16.32 5.69
C HIS A 46 3.18 -15.25 6.72
N VAL A 47 2.98 -13.96 6.43
CA VAL A 47 3.24 -12.87 7.39
C VAL A 47 2.09 -11.86 7.35
N ARG A 48 1.38 -11.77 8.48
CA ARG A 48 0.26 -10.85 8.71
C ARG A 48 0.74 -9.70 9.59
N VAL A 49 0.75 -8.49 9.04
CA VAL A 49 1.24 -7.30 9.75
C VAL A 49 0.16 -6.22 9.76
N ASN A 50 -0.01 -5.53 10.90
CA ASN A 50 -1.00 -4.48 11.11
C ASN A 50 -0.44 -3.07 10.91
N ASP A 51 0.83 -2.95 10.53
CA ASP A 51 1.54 -1.70 10.32
C ASP A 51 2.17 -1.70 8.92
N GLY A 52 1.83 -0.68 8.13
CA GLY A 52 2.37 -0.50 6.79
C GLY A 52 3.89 -0.30 6.77
N GLU A 53 4.47 0.27 7.85
CA GLU A 53 5.92 0.42 7.96
C GLU A 53 6.61 -0.92 8.17
N ALA A 54 6.03 -1.82 8.97
CA ALA A 54 6.60 -3.15 9.15
C ALA A 54 6.49 -3.99 7.87
N ILE A 55 5.41 -3.88 7.08
CA ILE A 55 5.33 -4.48 5.73
C ILE A 55 6.44 -3.92 4.83
N ARG A 56 6.65 -2.59 4.86
CA ARG A 56 7.71 -1.94 4.10
C ARG A 56 9.11 -2.45 4.48
N GLN A 57 9.41 -2.58 5.77
CA GLN A 57 10.70 -3.09 6.24
C GLN A 57 10.93 -4.55 5.81
N LEU A 58 9.91 -5.40 5.89
CA LEU A 58 9.99 -6.79 5.42
C LEU A 58 10.18 -6.88 3.91
N ALA A 59 9.51 -6.03 3.14
CA ALA A 59 9.70 -5.95 1.69
C ALA A 59 11.13 -5.50 1.34
N LEU A 60 11.66 -4.49 2.05
CA LEU A 60 13.04 -4.01 1.90
C LEU A 60 14.09 -5.07 2.27
N ALA A 61 13.81 -5.90 3.27
CA ALA A 61 14.63 -7.06 3.62
C ALA A 61 14.53 -8.21 2.59
N GLY A 62 13.67 -8.09 1.59
CA GLY A 62 13.48 -9.09 0.54
C GLY A 62 12.80 -10.36 1.03
N VAL A 63 11.96 -10.28 2.06
CA VAL A 63 11.21 -11.43 2.59
C VAL A 63 10.18 -11.90 1.56
N ALA A 64 9.34 -11.00 1.09
CA ALA A 64 8.37 -11.26 0.02
C ALA A 64 7.91 -9.93 -0.62
N PRO A 65 7.32 -9.95 -1.82
CA PRO A 65 6.72 -8.77 -2.44
C PRO A 65 5.53 -8.25 -1.63
N ALA A 66 5.30 -6.94 -1.70
CA ALA A 66 4.22 -6.25 -0.99
C ALA A 66 3.42 -5.31 -1.90
N VAL A 67 2.15 -5.09 -1.53
CA VAL A 67 1.32 -4.00 -2.04
C VAL A 67 1.35 -2.87 -1.01
N LEU A 68 2.07 -1.80 -1.34
CA LEU A 68 2.26 -0.63 -0.47
C LEU A 68 1.72 0.61 -1.17
N ALA A 69 1.22 1.56 -0.39
CA ALA A 69 0.77 2.83 -0.93
C ALA A 69 1.99 3.63 -1.43
N ALA A 70 1.90 4.14 -2.65
CA ALA A 70 2.95 4.89 -3.34
C ALA A 70 3.71 5.89 -2.45
N PHE A 71 2.96 6.73 -1.72
CA PHE A 71 3.51 7.81 -0.91
C PHE A 71 4.35 7.30 0.28
N THR A 72 4.16 6.07 0.75
CA THR A 72 4.93 5.52 1.88
C THR A 72 6.28 4.95 1.46
N VAL A 73 6.50 4.75 0.15
CA VAL A 73 7.68 4.07 -0.40
C VAL A 73 8.34 4.85 -1.54
N GLN A 74 7.92 6.10 -1.77
CA GLN A 74 8.41 6.90 -2.88
C GLN A 74 9.95 7.02 -2.88
N GLN A 75 10.55 7.31 -1.73
CA GLN A 75 12.01 7.38 -1.60
C GLN A 75 12.69 6.04 -1.90
N ASP A 76 12.09 4.90 -1.53
CA ASP A 76 12.67 3.58 -1.82
C ASP A 76 12.60 3.23 -3.30
N LEU A 77 11.54 3.67 -3.98
CA LEU A 77 11.42 3.54 -5.43
C LEU A 77 12.46 4.42 -6.13
N GLU A 78 12.59 5.68 -5.72
CA GLU A 78 13.57 6.64 -6.29
C GLU A 78 15.01 6.19 -6.08
N THR A 79 15.32 5.58 -4.92
CA THR A 79 16.65 5.07 -4.59
C THR A 79 16.90 3.63 -5.07
N GLY A 80 15.92 3.00 -5.73
CA GLY A 80 16.03 1.63 -6.24
C GLY A 80 16.06 0.54 -5.17
N ARG A 81 15.77 0.88 -3.90
CA ARG A 81 15.65 -0.09 -2.80
C ARG A 81 14.39 -0.95 -2.93
N LEU A 82 13.36 -0.44 -3.60
CA LEU A 82 12.20 -1.18 -4.05
C LEU A 82 12.02 -0.99 -5.55
N ILE A 83 11.57 -2.04 -6.21
CA ILE A 83 11.23 -2.05 -7.63
C ILE A 83 9.74 -2.33 -7.79
N ARG A 84 9.09 -1.56 -8.66
CA ARG A 84 7.68 -1.79 -9.02
C ARG A 84 7.59 -3.06 -9.87
N LEU A 85 6.77 -3.99 -9.42
CA LEU A 85 6.42 -5.19 -10.19
C LEU A 85 5.11 -4.91 -10.93
N LEU A 86 4.97 -5.49 -12.14
CA LEU A 86 3.77 -5.37 -12.97
C LEU A 86 3.32 -3.89 -13.17
N PRO A 87 4.19 -3.01 -13.69
CA PRO A 87 3.87 -1.57 -13.82
C PRO A 87 2.64 -1.29 -14.70
N ASP A 88 2.36 -2.18 -15.66
CA ASP A 88 1.22 -2.08 -16.58
C ASP A 88 -0.12 -2.51 -15.94
N VAL A 89 -0.07 -3.17 -14.78
CA VAL A 89 -1.28 -3.54 -14.04
C VAL A 89 -1.73 -2.35 -13.20
N GLN A 90 -2.90 -1.82 -13.53
CA GLN A 90 -3.52 -0.77 -12.72
C GLN A 90 -4.05 -1.34 -11.39
N PRO A 91 -3.89 -0.61 -10.27
CA PRO A 91 -4.52 -1.00 -9.02
C PRO A 91 -6.03 -1.08 -9.20
N LEU A 92 -6.64 -2.18 -8.76
CA LEU A 92 -8.09 -2.39 -8.84
C LEU A 92 -8.89 -1.32 -8.08
N ARG A 93 -8.27 -0.62 -7.13
CA ARG A 93 -8.90 0.44 -6.31
C ARG A 93 -7.90 1.54 -5.96
N SER A 94 -8.32 2.78 -6.13
CA SER A 94 -7.74 3.92 -5.43
C SER A 94 -8.47 4.05 -4.09
N GLU A 95 -7.73 4.09 -2.99
CA GLU A 95 -8.34 4.30 -1.67
C GLU A 95 -8.36 5.79 -1.33
N ALA A 96 -9.51 6.29 -0.91
CA ALA A 96 -9.66 7.68 -0.54
C ALA A 96 -8.98 7.95 0.81
N PHE A 97 -8.20 9.03 0.87
CA PHE A 97 -7.62 9.53 2.12
C PHE A 97 -8.59 10.52 2.76
N HIS A 98 -9.04 10.21 3.98
CA HIS A 98 -10.04 11.01 4.69
C HIS A 98 -9.48 11.55 6.00
N ALA A 99 -9.74 12.83 6.27
CA ALA A 99 -9.61 13.39 7.61
C ALA A 99 -10.93 13.20 8.36
N VAL A 100 -10.92 12.41 9.44
CA VAL A 100 -12.11 12.14 10.27
C VAL A 100 -11.96 12.84 11.61
N GLY A 101 -12.91 13.72 11.92
CA GLY A 101 -13.01 14.40 13.22
C GLY A 101 -14.16 13.84 14.05
N VAL A 102 -14.02 13.91 15.39
CA VAL A 102 -15.10 13.56 16.33
C VAL A 102 -15.89 14.82 16.65
N GLY A 103 -17.19 14.84 16.32
CA GLY A 103 -18.09 15.98 16.55
C GLY A 103 -18.76 16.48 15.27
N ARG A 104 -19.66 17.46 15.39
CA ARG A 104 -20.26 18.13 14.22
C ARG A 104 -19.26 19.10 13.61
N SER A 105 -19.27 19.24 12.28
CA SER A 105 -18.46 20.23 11.55
C SER A 105 -18.73 21.66 12.02
N GLU A 106 -19.94 21.90 12.52
CA GLU A 106 -20.39 23.14 13.14
C GLU A 106 -19.75 23.28 14.54
N GLY A 107 -18.79 24.18 14.68
CA GLY A 107 -18.12 24.46 15.95
C GLY A 107 -16.67 23.98 16.06
N LEU A 108 -16.05 23.53 14.96
CA LEU A 108 -14.63 23.20 14.97
C LEU A 108 -13.78 24.43 15.37
N PRO A 109 -12.88 24.29 16.37
CA PRO A 109 -11.92 25.34 16.71
C PRO A 109 -11.13 25.78 15.49
N GLU A 110 -10.80 27.07 15.42
CA GLU A 110 -10.13 27.66 14.24
C GLU A 110 -8.81 26.95 13.89
N ARG A 111 -8.03 26.54 14.90
CA ARG A 111 -6.82 25.72 14.71
C ARG A 111 -7.07 24.42 13.94
N VAL A 112 -8.22 23.77 14.14
CA VAL A 112 -8.56 22.51 13.45
C VAL A 112 -8.93 22.81 12.00
N ARG A 113 -9.68 23.88 11.76
CA ARG A 113 -9.98 24.35 10.39
C ARG A 113 -8.71 24.67 9.60
N VAL A 114 -7.75 25.37 10.21
CA VAL A 114 -6.46 25.69 9.57
C VAL A 114 -5.69 24.41 9.19
N VAL A 115 -5.67 23.39 10.05
CA VAL A 115 -5.02 22.10 9.75
C VAL A 115 -5.78 21.35 8.64
N LEU A 116 -7.11 21.33 8.67
CA LEU A 116 -7.91 20.69 7.61
C LEU A 116 -7.72 21.39 6.26
N ASP A 117 -7.66 22.72 6.23
CA ASP A 117 -7.37 23.50 5.03
C ASP A 117 -5.96 23.20 4.50
N LEU A 118 -4.97 23.08 5.40
CA LEU A 118 -3.61 22.69 5.05
C LEU A 118 -3.60 21.29 4.42
N LEU A 119 -4.29 20.32 5.02
CA LEU A 119 -4.42 18.96 4.50
C LEU A 119 -5.19 18.91 3.17
N ALA A 120 -6.22 19.74 2.98
CA ALA A 120 -6.95 19.81 1.73
C ALA A 120 -6.10 20.38 0.58
N ARG A 121 -5.21 21.32 0.89
CA ARG A 121 -4.30 21.94 -0.09
C ARG A 121 -3.09 21.07 -0.40
N HIS A 122 -2.53 20.39 0.60
CA HIS A 122 -1.22 19.72 0.50
C HIS A 122 -1.27 18.19 0.69
N GLY A 123 -2.33 17.65 1.28
CA GLY A 123 -2.51 16.22 1.53
C GLY A 123 -3.03 15.44 0.32
N ARG A 124 -2.82 15.95 -0.90
CA ARG A 124 -3.13 15.21 -2.12
C ARG A 124 -2.15 14.06 -2.25
N VAL A 125 -2.66 12.85 -2.11
CA VAL A 125 -1.91 11.63 -2.41
C VAL A 125 -2.03 11.41 -3.91
N ASP A 126 -1.09 11.98 -4.67
CA ASP A 126 -1.04 11.78 -6.11
C ASP A 126 -0.69 10.33 -6.42
N ALA A 127 -1.33 9.77 -7.46
CA ALA A 127 -0.94 8.46 -7.98
C ALA A 127 0.49 8.54 -8.55
N LEU A 128 1.30 7.50 -8.31
CA LEU A 128 2.64 7.37 -8.90
C LEU A 128 2.56 7.57 -10.42
N ARG A 129 3.32 8.54 -10.92
CA ARG A 129 3.47 8.76 -12.37
C ARG A 129 4.14 7.52 -12.98
N ALA A 130 3.57 7.03 -14.09
CA ALA A 130 4.19 5.97 -14.87
C ALA A 130 5.48 6.50 -15.51
N HIS A 131 6.61 5.86 -15.22
CA HIS A 131 7.87 6.00 -15.94
C HIS A 131 8.19 4.66 -16.59
#